data_AF-A0A838LC10-F1
#
_entry.id   AF-A0A838LC10-F1
#
_cell.length_a   1.000
_cell.length_b   1.000
_cell.length_c   1.000
_cell.angle_alpha   90.00
_cell.angle_beta   90.00
_cell.angle_gamma   90.00
#
_symmetry.space_group_name_H-M   'P 1'
#
loop_
_entity.id
_entity.type
_entity.pdbx_description
1 polymer ?
#
loop_
_entity_poly.entity_id
_entity_poly.type
_entity_poly.pdbx_seq_one_letter_code
_entity_poly.pdbx_strand_id
1 'polypeptide(L)'
;MKLTNRQLLKALVGDHEGAKMSQRKLARYAGKHPSFINHLTSGRRKSCEPRTAELIVEALDVPLHVLFVPEQASTASRTGKEQVA
;
A
#
# COMPACT_ATOMS: atom_id res chain seq x y z
N MET A 1 3.24 3.65 -5.09
CA MET A 1 1.92 3.04 -5.31
C MET A 1 0.98 3.46 -4.21
N LYS A 2 -0.14 4.08 -4.55
CA LYS A 2 -1.16 4.55 -3.61
C LYS A 2 -2.20 3.46 -3.39
N LEU A 3 -2.52 3.17 -2.14
CA LEU A 3 -3.60 2.26 -1.75
C LEU A 3 -4.95 2.97 -1.97
N THR A 4 -5.80 2.41 -2.84
CA THR A 4 -7.11 2.98 -3.19
C THR A 4 -8.25 2.25 -2.50
N ASN A 5 -8.14 0.93 -2.32
CA ASN A 5 -9.19 0.13 -1.69
C ASN A 5 -8.73 -0.51 -0.37
N ARG A 6 -8.58 0.34 0.65
CA ARG A 6 -8.19 -0.09 2.01
C ARG A 6 -9.20 -1.04 2.65
N GLN A 7 -10.50 -0.85 2.39
CA GLN A 7 -11.53 -1.67 3.00
C GLN A 7 -11.46 -3.10 2.48
N LEU A 8 -11.24 -3.28 1.17
CA LEU A 8 -10.98 -4.59 0.59
C LEU A 8 -9.69 -5.21 1.14
N LEU A 9 -8.59 -4.42 1.23
CA LEU A 9 -7.36 -4.92 1.85
C LEU A 9 -7.62 -5.45 3.27
N LYS A 10 -8.41 -4.74 4.08
CA LYS A 10 -8.78 -5.18 5.43
C LYS A 10 -9.67 -6.43 5.42
N ALA A 11 -10.58 -6.55 4.46
CA ALA A 11 -11.42 -7.74 4.33
C ALA A 11 -10.61 -8.99 3.96
N LEU A 12 -9.57 -8.85 3.13
CA LEU A 12 -8.72 -9.94 2.69
C LEU A 12 -7.63 -10.32 3.71
N VAL A 13 -7.34 -9.45 4.68
CA VAL A 13 -6.19 -9.61 5.58
C VAL A 13 -6.61 -9.53 7.05
N GLY A 14 -6.42 -10.62 7.79
CA GLY A 14 -6.79 -10.72 9.20
C GLY A 14 -6.85 -12.17 9.68
N ASP A 15 -7.43 -12.36 10.87
CA ASP A 15 -7.64 -13.67 11.50
C ASP A 15 -9.14 -14.06 11.51
N HIS A 16 -9.96 -13.35 10.73
CA HIS A 16 -11.40 -13.60 10.59
C HIS A 16 -11.72 -14.58 9.45
N GLU A 17 -12.89 -15.20 9.53
CA GLU A 17 -13.41 -16.09 8.48
C GLU A 17 -13.56 -15.33 7.15
N GLY A 18 -13.00 -15.89 6.07
CA GLY A 18 -12.95 -15.25 4.76
C GLY A 18 -11.72 -14.39 4.48
N ALA A 19 -10.83 -14.17 5.46
CA ALA A 19 -9.52 -13.58 5.19
C ALA A 19 -8.68 -14.54 4.32
N LYS A 20 -8.06 -14.02 3.26
CA LYS A 20 -7.13 -14.80 2.42
C LYS A 20 -5.83 -15.11 3.16
N MET A 21 -5.38 -14.19 4.04
CA MET A 21 -4.11 -14.35 4.73
C MET A 21 -4.00 -13.50 6.01
N SER A 22 -3.29 -13.99 7.02
CA SER A 22 -2.98 -13.20 8.22
C SER A 22 -1.97 -12.08 7.94
N GLN A 23 -2.02 -11.01 8.74
CA GLN A 23 -1.10 -9.87 8.59
C GLN A 23 0.37 -10.29 8.66
N ARG A 24 0.70 -11.22 9.57
CA ARG A 24 2.08 -11.70 9.77
C ARG A 24 2.59 -12.45 8.54
N LYS A 25 1.76 -13.32 7.96
CA LYS A 25 2.13 -14.09 6.77
C LYS A 25 2.27 -13.18 5.55
N LEU A 26 1.36 -12.22 5.37
CA LEU A 26 1.46 -11.20 4.32
C LEU A 26 2.73 -10.38 4.43
N ALA A 27 3.05 -9.91 5.63
CA ALA A 27 4.25 -9.12 5.88
C ALA A 27 5.51 -9.91 5.53
N ARG A 28 5.58 -11.19 5.92
CA ARG A 28 6.69 -12.07 5.56
C ARG A 28 6.81 -12.26 4.05
N TYR A 29 5.70 -12.49 3.34
CA TYR A 29 5.70 -12.63 1.88
C TYR A 29 6.21 -11.36 1.18
N ALA A 30 5.76 -10.19 1.63
CA ALA A 30 6.16 -8.90 1.08
C ALA A 30 7.54 -8.42 1.55
N GLY A 31 8.25 -9.18 2.40
CA GLY A 31 9.53 -8.77 2.97
C GLY A 31 9.46 -7.53 3.86
N LYS A 32 8.33 -7.31 4.56
CA LYS A 32 8.11 -6.15 5.43
C LYS A 32 7.82 -6.59 6.87
N HIS A 33 7.92 -5.65 7.80
CA HIS A 33 7.53 -5.86 9.20
C HIS A 33 5.99 -5.93 9.34
N PRO A 34 5.39 -6.74 10.25
CA PRO A 34 3.94 -6.81 10.43
C PRO A 34 3.26 -5.45 10.65
N SER A 35 3.90 -4.53 11.39
CA SER A 35 3.39 -3.16 11.57
C SER A 35 3.19 -2.40 10.26
N PHE A 36 3.94 -2.73 9.20
CA PHE A 36 3.77 -2.12 7.89
C PHE A 36 2.39 -2.45 7.31
N ILE A 37 1.98 -3.72 7.36
CA ILE A 37 0.67 -4.17 6.91
C ILE A 37 -0.42 -3.56 7.79
N ASN A 38 -0.23 -3.55 9.11
CA ASN A 38 -1.14 -2.89 10.04
C ASN A 38 -1.31 -1.39 9.72
N HIS A 39 -0.23 -0.69 9.35
CA HIS A 39 -0.30 0.72 8.96
C HIS A 39 -1.09 0.92 7.66
N LEU A 40 -1.00 0.00 6.70
CA LEU A 40 -1.81 0.04 5.48
C LEU A 40 -3.30 -0.20 5.76
N THR A 41 -3.63 -1.26 6.52
CA THR A 41 -5.02 -1.62 6.82
C THR A 41 -5.71 -0.58 7.72
N SER A 42 -4.99 0.01 8.68
CA SER A 42 -5.47 1.11 9.52
C SER A 42 -5.52 2.47 8.81
N GLY A 43 -4.82 2.62 7.68
CA GLY A 43 -4.75 3.89 6.93
C GLY A 43 -3.73 4.90 7.47
N ARG A 44 -2.93 4.53 8.49
CA ARG A 44 -1.76 5.31 8.93
C ARG A 44 -0.75 5.49 7.80
N ARG A 45 -0.64 4.49 6.91
CA ARG A 45 0.13 4.54 5.67
C ARG A 45 -0.83 4.38 4.50
N LYS A 46 -0.69 5.23 3.47
CA LYS A 46 -1.56 5.25 2.29
C LYS A 46 -0.83 4.86 0.99
N SER A 47 0.47 4.63 1.06
CA SER A 47 1.29 4.26 -0.10
C SER A 47 2.44 3.33 0.28
N CYS A 48 2.93 2.61 -0.72
CA CYS A 48 4.10 1.74 -0.63
C CYS A 48 4.88 1.72 -1.96
N GLU A 49 6.07 1.13 -1.93
CA GLU A 49 6.90 0.91 -3.11
C GLU A 49 6.18 -0.01 -4.12
N PRO A 50 6.39 0.17 -5.44
CA PRO A 50 5.80 -0.69 -6.48
C PRO A 50 5.98 -2.18 -6.24
N ARG A 51 7.22 -2.60 -5.95
CA ARG A 51 7.51 -4.00 -5.67
C ARG A 51 6.75 -4.56 -4.47
N THR A 52 6.54 -3.73 -3.45
CA THR A 52 5.76 -4.15 -2.26
C THR A 52 4.28 -4.30 -2.61
N ALA A 53 3.73 -3.39 -3.42
CA ALA A 53 2.35 -3.48 -3.87
C ALA A 53 2.11 -4.75 -4.71
N GLU A 54 3.01 -5.06 -5.64
CA GLU A 54 2.98 -6.29 -6.45
C GLU A 54 2.94 -7.54 -5.58
N LEU A 55 3.88 -7.66 -4.63
CA LEU A 55 3.93 -8.82 -3.72
C LEU A 55 2.66 -8.95 -2.86
N ILE A 56 2.08 -7.82 -2.43
CA ILE A 56 0.85 -7.84 -1.65
C ILE A 56 -0.32 -8.38 -2.49
N VAL A 57 -0.48 -7.88 -3.72
CA VAL A 57 -1.61 -8.30 -4.57
C VAL A 57 -1.45 -9.72 -5.09
N GLU A 58 -0.23 -10.15 -5.35
CA GLU A 58 0.12 -11.53 -5.71
C GLU A 58 -0.24 -12.49 -4.57
N ALA A 59 0.18 -12.18 -3.34
CA ALA A 59 -0.09 -13.02 -2.19
C ALA A 59 -1.58 -13.10 -1.82
N LEU A 60 -2.35 -12.07 -2.19
CA LEU A 60 -3.80 -12.01 -2.01
C LEU A 60 -4.56 -12.45 -3.25
N ASP A 61 -3.89 -12.88 -4.33
CA ASP A 61 -4.50 -13.29 -5.58
C ASP A 61 -5.60 -12.32 -6.04
N VAL A 62 -5.21 -11.05 -6.20
CA VAL A 62 -6.07 -9.98 -6.72
C VAL A 62 -5.31 -9.13 -7.73
N PRO A 63 -5.97 -8.50 -8.71
CA PRO A 63 -5.29 -7.60 -9.64
C PRO A 63 -4.72 -6.36 -8.93
N LEU A 64 -3.54 -5.90 -9.37
CA LEU A 64 -2.85 -4.74 -8.78
C LEU A 64 -3.75 -3.50 -8.69
N HIS A 65 -4.42 -3.16 -9.79
CA HIS A 65 -5.26 -1.96 -9.92
C HIS A 65 -6.49 -1.95 -8.98
N VAL A 66 -6.87 -3.11 -8.42
CA VAL A 66 -8.00 -3.22 -7.49
C VAL A 66 -7.62 -2.67 -6.10
N LEU A 67 -6.37 -2.86 -5.68
CA LEU A 67 -5.88 -2.39 -4.38
C LEU A 67 -5.00 -1.14 -4.49
N PHE A 68 -4.16 -1.06 -5.52
CA PHE A 68 -3.15 -0.01 -5.66
C PHE A 68 -3.17 0.62 -7.05
N VAL A 69 -2.90 1.93 -7.09
CA VAL A 69 -2.68 2.66 -8.34
C VAL A 69 -1.32 3.35 -8.34
N PRO A 70 -0.73 3.64 -9.51
CA PRO A 70 0.41 4.52 -9.59
C PRO A 70 0.12 5.84 -8.87
N GLU A 71 1.04 6.22 -7.98
CA GLU A 71 0.95 7.52 -7.35
C GLU A 71 1.41 8.53 -8.41
N GLN A 72 0.48 9.34 -8.92
CA GLN A 72 0.85 10.43 -9.82
C GLN A 72 1.85 11.29 -9.04
N ALA A 73 3.07 11.43 -9.57
CA ALA A 73 4.05 12.33 -9.00
C ALA A 73 3.41 13.71 -8.99
N SER A 74 3.02 14.20 -7.81
CA SER A 74 2.65 15.59 -7.65
C SER A 74 3.86 16.39 -8.11
N THR A 75 3.78 17.02 -9.29
CA THR A 75 4.68 18.08 -9.69
C THR A 75 4.45 19.21 -8.68
N ALA A 76 5.12 19.09 -7.53
CA ALA A 76 5.34 20.22 -6.66
C ALA A 76 6.30 21.15 -7.41
N SER A 77 5.73 21.95 -8.31
CA SER A 77 6.37 23.17 -8.80
C SER A 77 6.72 23.99 -7.56
N ARG A 78 7.98 23.90 -7.14
CA ARG A 78 8.61 24.87 -6.25
C ARG A 78 8.71 26.18 -7.05
N THR A 79 7.60 26.91 -7.11
CA THR A 79 7.58 28.26 -7.65
C THR A 79 8.18 29.21 -6.62
N GLY A 80 9.29 29.84 -6.99
CA GLY A 80 9.61 31.22 -6.60
C GLY A 80 10.49 31.42 -5.38
N LYS A 81 11.81 31.50 -5.62
CA LYS A 81 12.61 32.66 -5.17
C LYS A 81 13.88 32.75 -6.01
N GLU A 82 13.72 33.26 -7.23
CA GLU A 82 14.83 33.95 -7.91
C GLU A 82 15.01 35.28 -7.17
N GLN A 83 16.05 35.34 -6.33
CA GLN A 83 16.54 36.61 -5.82
C GLN A 83 17.36 37.25 -6.93
N VAL A 84 16.83 38.34 -7.49
CA VAL A 84 17.61 39.34 -8.18
C VAL A 84 18.40 40.15 -7.14
N ALA A 85 19.70 40.27 -7.38
CA ALA A 85 20.57 41.30 -6.81
C ALA A 85 21.49 41.79 -7.94
#